data_AF-A0A2G7HGA3-F1
#
_entry.id   AF-A0A2G7HGA3-F1
#
_cell.length_a   1.000
_cell.length_b   1.000
_cell.length_c   1.000
_cell.angle_alpha   90.00
_cell.angle_beta   90.00
_cell.angle_gamma   90.00
#
_symmetry.space_group_name_H-M   'P 1'
#
loop_
_entity.id
_entity.type
_entity.pdbx_description
1 polymer ?
#
loop_
_entity_poly.entity_id
_entity_poly.type
_entity_poly.pdbx_seq_one_letter_code
_entity_poly.pdbx_strand_id
1 'polypeptide(L)'
;MKNKFKVLVPLVLILSLNLIGCGVNSEKKSKENIKNSSKVETYDLIKYKGTYVGDNSSVGSIIKNLPANEYSAGFSLQTSKEPYEITVNYKTNENLGEENYNKFWKDKKVEELLEKNAVILLSLIPNAEIIKFNVDNIGEESYEYDRKNLEQKYGSLEKLFTDNDSLNKFLNN
;
A
#
# COMPACT_ATOMS: atom_id res chain seq x y z
N MET A 1 -61.15 26.56 -23.54
CA MET A 1 -60.74 25.29 -22.92
C MET A 1 -59.74 24.61 -23.85
N LYS A 2 -58.54 24.31 -23.32
CA LYS A 2 -57.47 23.47 -23.89
C LYS A 2 -56.68 24.00 -25.12
N ASN A 3 -55.57 24.66 -24.78
CA ASN A 3 -54.31 24.77 -25.53
C ASN A 3 -53.87 23.38 -26.09
N LYS A 4 -53.00 23.20 -27.10
CA LYS A 4 -51.63 23.70 -27.31
C LYS A 4 -51.26 23.43 -28.79
N PHE A 5 -50.77 24.42 -29.54
CA PHE A 5 -49.36 24.80 -29.68
C PHE A 5 -48.50 23.79 -30.49
N LYS A 6 -48.40 24.09 -31.78
CA LYS A 6 -47.27 24.05 -32.74
C LYS A 6 -46.04 23.16 -32.43
N VAL A 7 -45.54 22.45 -33.44
CA VAL A 7 -44.29 22.74 -34.21
C VAL A 7 -43.79 21.45 -34.88
N LEU A 8 -43.37 21.63 -36.12
CA LEU A 8 -42.87 20.70 -37.13
C LEU A 8 -41.36 20.45 -36.92
N VAL A 9 -40.88 19.20 -36.94
CA VAL A 9 -39.44 18.88 -37.13
C VAL A 9 -39.28 17.56 -37.90
N PRO A 10 -38.32 17.47 -38.85
CA PRO A 10 -38.28 16.43 -39.88
C PRO A 10 -37.40 15.22 -39.53
N LEU A 11 -37.69 14.15 -40.28
CA LEU A 11 -36.91 12.95 -40.63
C LEU A 11 -35.44 12.96 -40.18
N VAL A 12 -35.16 12.22 -39.10
CA VAL A 12 -33.80 11.94 -38.62
C VAL A 12 -33.15 10.91 -39.55
N LEU A 13 -32.04 11.30 -40.19
CA LEU A 13 -31.12 10.43 -40.89
C LEU A 13 -30.61 9.33 -39.95
N ILE A 14 -30.97 8.08 -40.24
CA ILE A 14 -30.41 6.90 -39.60
C ILE A 14 -29.02 6.68 -40.23
N LEU A 15 -27.98 7.24 -39.60
CA LEU A 15 -26.62 6.80 -39.83
C LEU A 15 -26.46 5.42 -39.15
N SER A 16 -26.63 4.36 -39.93
CA SER A 16 -26.34 3.00 -39.50
C SER A 16 -24.83 2.83 -39.31
N LEU A 17 -24.35 3.05 -38.08
CA LEU A 17 -23.05 2.58 -37.63
C LEU A 17 -23.11 1.06 -37.56
N ASN A 18 -22.46 0.39 -38.51
CA ASN A 18 -22.15 -1.02 -38.44
C ASN A 18 -21.26 -1.27 -37.22
N LEU A 19 -21.86 -1.67 -36.09
CA LEU A 19 -21.14 -2.36 -35.03
C LEU A 19 -20.81 -3.75 -35.55
N ILE A 20 -19.58 -3.93 -36.03
CA ILE A 20 -18.97 -5.26 -36.11
C ILE A 20 -18.79 -5.71 -34.66
N GLY A 21 -19.77 -6.46 -34.18
CA GLY A 21 -19.71 -7.16 -32.91
C GLY A 21 -18.66 -8.25 -32.99
N CYS A 22 -17.52 -8.05 -32.33
CA CYS A 22 -16.67 -9.17 -31.95
C CYS A 22 -17.39 -9.93 -30.83
N GLY A 23 -17.85 -11.13 -31.19
CA GLY A 23 -18.52 -12.07 -30.31
C GLY A 23 -17.66 -12.46 -29.10
N VAL A 24 -18.39 -12.62 -28.01
CA VAL A 24 -18.01 -13.13 -26.69
C VAL A 24 -17.27 -14.46 -26.77
N ASN A 25 -16.19 -14.58 -26.01
CA ASN A 25 -15.89 -15.79 -25.23
C ASN A 25 -15.62 -15.36 -23.79
N SER A 26 -16.68 -15.43 -23.00
CA SER A 26 -16.65 -15.40 -21.54
C SER A 26 -16.31 -16.81 -21.07
N GLU A 27 -15.08 -17.03 -20.65
CA GLU A 27 -14.77 -18.11 -19.72
C GLU A 27 -14.60 -17.55 -18.31
N LYS A 28 -15.54 -17.95 -17.45
CA LYS A 28 -15.53 -17.76 -16.01
C LYS A 28 -14.39 -18.57 -15.39
N LYS A 29 -13.63 -17.89 -14.51
CA LYS A 29 -13.13 -18.35 -13.20
C LYS A 29 -12.93 -19.87 -12.99
N SER A 30 -11.67 -20.24 -12.83
CA SER A 30 -11.20 -21.19 -11.81
C SER A 30 -10.05 -20.50 -11.05
N LYS A 31 -10.30 -19.97 -9.84
CA LYS A 31 -9.83 -20.55 -8.57
C LYS A 31 -8.50 -21.30 -8.70
N GLU A 32 -7.40 -20.60 -8.46
CA GLU A 32 -6.46 -20.84 -7.35
C GLU A 32 -5.20 -20.00 -7.60
N ASN A 33 -5.09 -18.91 -6.87
CA ASN A 33 -3.80 -18.51 -6.33
C ASN A 33 -4.07 -18.18 -4.87
N ILE A 34 -4.25 -19.24 -4.07
CA ILE A 34 -3.70 -19.18 -2.72
C ILE A 34 -2.20 -18.99 -2.97
N LYS A 35 -1.76 -17.73 -3.06
CA LYS A 35 -0.34 -17.42 -2.99
C LYS A 35 0.09 -17.98 -1.65
N ASN A 36 0.79 -19.11 -1.68
CA ASN A 36 1.50 -19.62 -0.53
C ASN A 36 2.23 -18.42 0.09
N SER A 37 1.87 -18.09 1.32
CA SER A 37 2.33 -16.95 2.12
C SER A 37 3.85 -17.01 2.45
N SER A 38 4.63 -17.73 1.65
CA SER A 38 6.04 -18.04 1.88
C SER A 38 6.96 -17.60 0.74
N LYS A 39 6.44 -16.91 -0.29
CA LYS A 39 7.31 -16.25 -1.27
C LYS A 39 6.77 -14.86 -1.61
N VAL A 40 7.20 -13.90 -0.81
CA VAL A 40 7.08 -12.47 -1.07
C VAL A 40 7.67 -12.22 -2.45
N GLU A 41 6.85 -11.70 -3.39
CA GLU A 41 7.38 -11.23 -4.67
C GLU A 41 8.46 -10.20 -4.37
N THR A 42 9.62 -10.35 -5.00
CA THR A 42 10.76 -9.46 -4.83
C THR A 42 10.32 -8.04 -5.14
N TYR A 43 9.95 -7.30 -4.11
CA TYR A 43 9.57 -5.91 -4.24
C TYR A 43 10.85 -5.16 -4.58
N ASP A 44 10.92 -4.62 -5.79
CA ASP A 44 12.02 -3.73 -6.19
C ASP A 44 11.87 -2.39 -5.44
N LEU A 45 12.09 -2.44 -4.13
CA LEU A 45 12.00 -1.33 -3.21
C LEU A 45 13.28 -0.49 -3.22
N ILE A 46 14.40 -1.10 -3.61
CA ILE A 46 15.71 -0.44 -3.67
C ILE A 46 15.71 0.72 -4.67
N LYS A 47 14.91 0.66 -5.73
CA LYS A 47 14.76 1.79 -6.66
C LYS A 47 14.24 3.08 -6.00
N TYR A 48 13.60 2.98 -4.83
CA TYR A 48 13.12 4.13 -4.07
C TYR A 48 14.13 4.63 -3.02
N LYS A 49 15.34 4.06 -2.98
CA LYS A 49 16.38 4.51 -2.05
C LYS A 49 16.74 5.97 -2.31
N GLY A 50 16.78 6.77 -1.24
CA GLY A 50 16.99 8.22 -1.34
C GLY A 50 15.71 9.02 -1.54
N THR A 51 14.54 8.40 -1.37
CA THR A 51 13.25 9.10 -1.34
C THR A 51 13.25 10.14 -0.24
N TYR A 52 12.64 11.29 -0.49
CA TYR A 52 12.36 12.28 0.54
C TYR A 52 10.97 12.07 1.12
N VAL A 53 10.79 12.33 2.41
CA VAL A 53 9.48 12.22 3.09
C VAL A 53 8.35 12.97 2.37
N GLY A 54 8.65 14.09 1.69
CA GLY A 54 7.66 14.88 0.95
C GLY A 54 7.23 14.31 -0.41
N ASP A 55 7.95 13.31 -0.94
CA ASP A 55 7.56 12.62 -2.16
C ASP A 55 6.49 11.57 -1.85
N ASN A 56 5.25 12.04 -1.72
CA ASN A 56 4.10 11.18 -1.41
C ASN A 56 3.92 10.03 -2.41
N SER A 57 4.34 10.20 -3.66
CA SER A 57 4.20 9.16 -4.69
C SER A 57 5.16 8.02 -4.43
N SER A 58 6.44 8.33 -4.17
CA SER A 58 7.45 7.33 -3.82
C SER A 58 7.17 6.69 -2.46
N VAL A 59 6.82 7.48 -1.44
CA VAL A 59 6.47 6.95 -0.10
C VAL A 59 5.27 6.00 -0.17
N GLY A 60 4.20 6.41 -0.86
CA GLY A 60 3.03 5.56 -1.06
C GLY A 60 3.36 4.29 -1.86
N SER A 61 4.30 4.37 -2.80
CA SER A 61 4.76 3.20 -3.56
C SER A 61 5.57 2.23 -2.70
N ILE A 62 6.39 2.71 -1.77
CA ILE A 62 7.09 1.87 -0.79
C ILE A 62 6.05 1.15 0.09
N ILE A 63 5.14 1.90 0.72
CA ILE A 63 4.13 1.37 1.65
C ILE A 63 3.26 0.28 0.99
N LYS A 64 2.85 0.50 -0.26
CA LYS A 64 2.07 -0.48 -1.04
C LYS A 64 2.81 -1.79 -1.31
N ASN A 65 4.12 -1.86 -1.08
CA ASN A 65 4.93 -3.05 -1.28
C ASN A 65 5.50 -3.57 0.06
N LEU A 66 5.12 -3.00 1.20
CA LEU A 66 5.49 -3.56 2.51
C LEU A 66 4.60 -4.76 2.88
N PRO A 67 5.10 -5.70 3.70
CA PRO A 67 4.26 -6.63 4.42
C PRO A 67 3.07 -5.94 5.11
N ALA A 68 1.89 -6.58 5.10
CA ALA A 68 0.59 -6.06 5.59
C ALA A 68 -0.07 -4.99 4.71
N ASN A 69 0.42 -4.72 3.50
CA ASN A 69 -0.18 -3.75 2.58
C ASN A 69 -1.66 -4.07 2.27
N GLU A 70 -2.08 -5.32 2.34
CA GLU A 70 -3.48 -5.74 2.10
C GLU A 70 -4.46 -5.15 3.12
N TYR A 71 -3.96 -4.67 4.26
CA TYR A 71 -4.70 -3.98 5.31
C TYR A 71 -4.39 -2.49 5.40
N SER A 72 -3.56 -1.96 4.49
CA SER A 72 -3.18 -0.53 4.50
C SER A 72 -4.41 0.35 4.24
N ALA A 73 -4.58 1.33 5.12
CA ALA A 73 -5.69 2.28 5.15
C ALA A 73 -5.22 3.71 4.82
N GLY A 74 -4.09 3.85 4.12
CA GLY A 74 -3.48 5.13 3.81
C GLY A 74 -2.40 5.56 4.81
N PHE A 75 -1.80 6.72 4.54
CA PHE A 75 -0.68 7.26 5.31
C PHE A 75 -0.71 8.80 5.32
N SER A 76 0.00 9.39 6.27
CA SER A 76 0.23 10.84 6.38
C SER A 76 1.71 11.17 6.52
N LEU A 77 2.07 12.37 6.11
CA LEU A 77 3.45 12.86 6.09
C LEU A 77 3.52 14.18 6.86
N GLN A 78 4.34 14.23 7.91
CA GLN A 78 4.59 15.46 8.66
C GLN A 78 5.87 16.10 8.16
N THR A 79 5.75 17.07 7.25
CA THR A 79 6.90 17.66 6.54
C THR A 79 7.11 19.14 6.86
N SER A 80 6.30 19.72 7.74
CA SER A 80 6.33 21.15 8.06
C SER A 80 7.49 21.56 8.98
N LYS A 81 8.00 20.63 9.79
CA LYS A 81 9.10 20.83 10.74
C LYS A 81 9.75 19.49 11.07
N GLU A 82 10.98 19.52 11.54
CA GLU A 82 11.62 18.32 12.10
C GLU A 82 11.11 18.01 13.52
N PRO A 83 11.13 16.73 13.94
CA PRO A 83 11.50 15.54 13.15
C PRO A 83 10.45 15.24 12.08
N TYR A 84 10.86 14.78 10.90
CA TYR A 84 9.93 14.38 9.85
C TYR A 84 9.36 12.99 10.11
N GLU A 85 8.04 12.87 9.98
CA GLU A 85 7.29 11.66 10.34
C GLU A 85 6.50 11.09 9.16
N ILE A 86 6.44 9.76 9.10
CA ILE A 86 5.50 9.01 8.28
C ILE A 86 4.60 8.20 9.20
N THR A 87 3.29 8.45 9.12
CA THR A 87 2.28 7.65 9.82
C THR A 87 1.58 6.73 8.83
N VAL A 88 1.58 5.42 9.05
CA VAL A 88 0.85 4.44 8.23
C VAL A 88 -0.30 3.86 9.03
N ASN A 89 -1.49 3.83 8.44
CA ASN A 89 -2.69 3.34 9.10
C ASN A 89 -3.03 1.96 8.55
N TYR A 90 -3.42 1.03 9.43
CA TYR A 90 -3.96 -0.28 9.06
C TYR A 90 -5.34 -0.46 9.67
N LYS A 91 -6.26 -1.03 8.89
CA LYS A 91 -7.61 -1.37 9.35
C LYS A 91 -8.11 -2.64 8.68
N THR A 92 -9.24 -3.15 9.17
CA THR A 92 -9.91 -4.29 8.52
C THR A 92 -10.19 -4.00 7.04
N ASN A 93 -9.88 -4.98 6.19
CA ASN A 93 -10.22 -4.92 4.77
C ASN A 93 -11.55 -5.66 4.58
N GLU A 94 -12.57 -4.97 4.08
CA GLU A 94 -13.91 -5.55 3.89
C GLU A 94 -13.90 -6.84 3.05
N ASN A 95 -12.95 -6.99 2.13
CA ASN A 95 -12.82 -8.19 1.29
C ASN A 95 -12.15 -9.37 2.01
N LEU A 96 -11.37 -9.11 3.07
CA LEU A 96 -10.67 -10.13 3.85
C LEU A 96 -11.41 -10.48 5.14
N GLY A 97 -12.13 -9.52 5.72
CA GLY A 97 -12.89 -9.69 6.96
C GLY A 97 -12.04 -9.56 8.23
N GLU A 98 -12.74 -9.29 9.33
CA GLU A 98 -12.13 -9.01 10.65
C GLU A 98 -11.39 -10.20 11.24
N GLU A 99 -11.90 -11.43 11.08
CA GLU A 99 -11.23 -12.64 11.59
C GLU A 99 -9.85 -12.84 10.97
N ASN A 100 -9.72 -12.63 9.65
CA ASN A 100 -8.43 -12.75 8.95
C ASN A 100 -7.47 -11.63 9.36
N TYR A 101 -7.99 -10.41 9.55
CA TYR A 101 -7.21 -9.29 10.07
C TYR A 101 -6.64 -9.59 11.45
N ASN A 102 -7.49 -9.96 12.41
CA ASN A 102 -7.09 -10.28 13.79
C ASN A 102 -6.10 -11.45 13.84
N LYS A 103 -6.34 -12.50 13.05
CA LYS A 103 -5.42 -13.65 12.96
C LYS A 103 -4.08 -13.27 12.34
N PHE A 104 -4.06 -12.45 11.29
CA PHE A 104 -2.83 -12.01 10.65
C PHE A 104 -1.89 -11.30 11.64
N TRP A 105 -2.39 -10.30 12.36
CA TRP A 105 -1.57 -9.52 13.29
C TRP A 105 -1.09 -10.34 14.49
N LYS A 106 -1.93 -11.28 14.96
CA LYS A 106 -1.54 -12.23 16.01
C LYS A 106 -0.43 -13.18 15.54
N ASP A 107 -0.59 -13.77 14.37
CA ASP A 107 0.36 -14.76 13.83
C ASP A 107 1.71 -14.11 13.47
N LYS A 108 1.69 -12.88 12.93
CA LYS A 108 2.89 -12.15 12.49
C LYS A 108 3.68 -11.49 13.61
N LYS A 109 3.13 -11.43 14.83
CA LYS A 109 3.66 -10.63 15.95
C LYS A 109 3.84 -9.17 15.55
N VAL A 110 2.79 -8.38 15.79
CA VAL A 110 2.68 -6.97 15.40
C VAL A 110 3.97 -6.15 15.53
N GLU A 111 4.63 -6.16 16.69
CA GLU A 111 5.85 -5.38 16.92
C GLU A 111 7.02 -5.79 16.01
N GLU A 112 7.22 -7.10 15.79
CA GLU A 112 8.32 -7.59 14.95
C GLU A 112 8.11 -7.20 13.49
N LEU A 113 6.88 -7.33 13.01
CA LEU A 113 6.50 -6.96 11.65
C LEU A 113 6.65 -5.45 11.40
N LEU A 114 6.14 -4.65 12.34
CA LEU A 114 6.15 -3.19 12.20
C LEU A 114 7.55 -2.61 12.36
N GLU A 115 8.40 -3.17 13.23
CA GLU A 115 9.79 -2.77 13.35
C GLU A 115 10.56 -3.02 12.04
N LYS A 116 10.38 -4.21 11.43
CA LYS A 116 10.96 -4.52 10.11
C LYS A 116 10.48 -3.55 9.03
N ASN A 117 9.19 -3.20 9.03
CA ASN A 117 8.64 -2.21 8.11
C ASN A 117 9.22 -0.81 8.35
N ALA A 118 9.41 -0.39 9.60
CA ALA A 118 10.05 0.89 9.94
C ALA A 118 11.51 0.93 9.47
N VAL A 119 12.27 -0.14 9.69
CA VAL A 119 13.64 -0.27 9.21
C VAL A 119 13.71 -0.08 7.69
N ILE A 120 12.82 -0.72 6.93
CA ILE A 120 12.79 -0.55 5.47
C ILE A 120 12.45 0.89 5.08
N LEU A 121 11.42 1.48 5.68
CA LEU A 121 11.02 2.87 5.37
C LEU A 121 12.18 3.85 5.65
N LEU A 122 12.80 3.76 6.82
CA LEU A 122 13.91 4.64 7.22
C LEU A 122 15.19 4.37 6.42
N SER A 123 15.42 3.15 5.96
CA SER A 123 16.54 2.83 5.07
C SER A 123 16.36 3.44 3.66
N LEU A 124 15.13 3.51 3.16
CA LEU A 124 14.83 4.02 1.82
C LEU A 124 14.56 5.53 1.80
N ILE A 125 14.17 6.11 2.94
CA ILE A 125 13.78 7.52 3.10
C ILE A 125 14.72 8.17 4.12
N PRO A 126 15.93 8.61 3.72
CA PRO A 126 17.00 8.96 4.66
C PRO A 126 16.68 10.15 5.56
N ASN A 127 15.80 11.05 5.11
CA ASN A 127 15.40 12.23 5.85
C ASN A 127 14.09 12.03 6.65
N ALA A 128 13.58 10.81 6.79
CA ALA A 128 12.54 10.52 7.78
C ALA A 128 13.22 10.14 9.10
N GLU A 129 12.71 10.64 10.22
CA GLU A 129 13.26 10.34 11.55
C GLU A 129 12.32 9.45 12.37
N ILE A 130 11.01 9.50 12.13
CA ILE A 130 10.01 8.76 12.89
C ILE A 130 9.06 8.03 11.93
N ILE A 131 8.82 6.75 12.21
CA ILE A 131 7.75 5.98 11.59
C ILE A 131 6.73 5.61 12.67
N LYS A 132 5.47 5.93 12.40
CA LYS A 132 4.34 5.60 13.27
C LYS A 132 3.39 4.66 12.54
N PHE A 133 2.89 3.65 13.24
CA PHE A 133 1.89 2.74 12.73
C PHE A 133 0.67 2.74 13.64
N ASN A 134 -0.49 3.05 13.08
CA ASN A 134 -1.77 2.89 13.78
C ASN A 134 -2.39 1.59 13.28
N VAL A 135 -2.58 0.61 14.17
CA VAL A 135 -3.19 -0.68 13.84
C VAL A 135 -4.54 -0.77 14.54
N ASP A 136 -5.61 -0.54 13.79
CA ASP A 136 -6.95 -0.40 14.35
C ASP A 136 -7.38 -1.66 15.11
N ASN A 137 -7.82 -1.51 16.36
CA ASN A 137 -8.27 -2.59 17.25
C ASN A 137 -7.25 -3.73 17.50
N ILE A 138 -5.95 -3.48 17.31
CA ILE A 138 -4.89 -4.47 17.57
C ILE A 138 -3.83 -3.88 18.50
N GLY A 139 -3.71 -4.46 19.69
CA GLY A 139 -2.61 -4.14 20.61
C GLY A 139 -2.63 -2.69 21.07
N GLU A 140 -1.59 -1.93 20.74
CA GLU A 140 -1.44 -0.52 21.13
C GLU A 140 -2.17 0.41 20.16
N GLU A 141 -2.54 1.61 20.64
CA GLU A 141 -3.13 2.65 19.78
C GLU A 141 -2.18 3.02 18.63
N SER A 142 -0.88 3.03 18.89
CA SER A 142 0.14 3.25 17.87
C SER A 142 1.51 2.71 18.25
N TYR A 143 2.21 2.17 17.27
CA TYR A 143 3.61 1.72 17.37
C TYR A 143 4.52 2.77 16.74
N GLU A 144 5.49 3.26 17.50
CA GLU A 144 6.42 4.31 17.06
C GLU A 144 7.85 3.81 17.03
N TYR A 145 8.56 4.11 15.95
CA TYR A 145 9.96 3.73 15.76
C TYR A 145 10.76 4.94 15.30
N ASP A 146 11.75 5.33 16.09
CA ASP A 146 12.68 6.39 15.72
C ASP A 146 13.96 5.84 15.07
N ARG A 147 14.49 6.60 14.12
CA ARG A 147 15.72 6.29 13.40
C ARG A 147 16.88 6.04 14.36
N LYS A 148 17.02 6.86 15.41
CA LYS A 148 18.20 6.81 16.29
C LYS A 148 18.27 5.47 17.03
N ASN A 149 17.17 4.99 17.59
CA ASN A 149 17.10 3.72 18.29
C ASN A 149 17.24 2.53 17.32
N LEU A 150 16.64 2.62 16.13
CA LEU A 150 16.82 1.58 15.12
C LEU A 150 18.26 1.54 14.58
N GLU A 151 18.93 2.68 14.42
CA GLU A 151 20.35 2.72 14.02
C GLU A 151 21.27 2.17 15.10
N GLN A 152 20.92 2.29 16.39
CA GLN A 152 21.64 1.62 17.47
C GLN A 152 21.52 0.09 17.38
N LYS A 153 20.36 -0.41 16.94
CA LYS A 153 20.08 -1.86 16.85
C LYS A 153 20.61 -2.49 15.56
N TYR A 154 20.46 -1.80 14.42
CA TYR A 154 20.73 -2.33 13.09
C TYR A 154 21.98 -1.75 12.41
N GLY A 155 22.61 -0.73 13.00
CA GLY A 155 23.64 0.06 12.35
C GLY A 155 23.05 1.09 11.38
N SER A 156 23.89 1.65 10.51
CA SER A 156 23.46 2.70 9.57
C SER A 156 22.36 2.22 8.62
N LEU A 157 21.14 2.70 8.83
CA LEU A 157 19.96 2.28 8.06
C LEU A 157 20.09 2.65 6.58
N GLU A 158 20.67 3.81 6.27
CA GLU A 158 20.92 4.25 4.88
C GLU A 158 21.84 3.26 4.12
N LYS A 159 22.73 2.57 4.83
CA LYS A 159 23.68 1.59 4.25
C LYS A 159 23.22 0.15 4.38
N LEU A 160 22.08 -0.11 5.05
CA LEU A 160 21.63 -1.45 5.40
C LEU A 160 21.30 -2.31 4.17
N PHE A 161 20.76 -1.69 3.12
CA PHE A 161 20.40 -2.37 1.88
C PHE A 161 21.14 -1.78 0.68
N THR A 162 21.90 -2.60 -0.03
CA THR A 162 22.66 -2.23 -1.23
C THR A 162 21.99 -2.68 -2.51
N ASP A 163 21.15 -3.69 -2.43
CA ASP A 163 20.53 -4.41 -3.53
C ASP A 163 19.25 -5.11 -3.07
N ASN A 164 18.47 -5.63 -4.01
CA ASN A 164 17.21 -6.30 -3.69
C ASN A 164 17.44 -7.59 -2.89
N ASP A 165 18.60 -8.23 -3.01
CA ASP A 165 18.91 -9.48 -2.32
C ASP A 165 19.09 -9.27 -0.82
N SER A 166 19.85 -8.24 -0.41
CA SER A 166 20.02 -7.84 0.99
C SER A 166 18.69 -7.43 1.64
N LEU A 167 17.84 -6.68 0.92
CA LEU A 167 16.50 -6.33 1.38
C LEU A 167 15.60 -7.55 1.52
N ASN A 168 15.57 -8.44 0.51
CA ASN A 168 14.77 -9.66 0.56
C ASN A 168 15.21 -10.59 1.70
N LYS A 169 16.52 -10.70 1.93
CA LYS A 169 17.04 -11.50 3.04
C LYS A 169 16.58 -10.94 4.38
N PHE A 170 16.53 -9.61 4.53
CA PHE A 170 16.00 -8.98 5.74
C PHE A 170 14.50 -9.22 5.93
N LEU A 171 13.71 -9.16 4.86
CA LEU A 171 12.27 -9.42 4.91
C LEU A 171 11.90 -10.86 5.31
N ASN A 172 12.73 -11.83 4.92
CA ASN A 172 12.44 -13.25 5.08
C ASN A 172 13.17 -13.93 6.25
N ASN A 173 14.08 -13.23 6.93
CA ASN A 173 14.72 -13.69 8.18
C ASN A 173 13.88 -13.33 9.40
#